data_AF-E1VG37-F1
#
_entry.id   AF-E1VG37-F1
#
_cell.length_a   1.000
_cell.length_b   1.000
_cell.length_c   1.000
_cell.angle_alpha   90.00
_cell.angle_beta   90.00
_cell.angle_gamma   90.00
#
_symmetry.space_group_name_H-M   'P 1'
#
loop_
_entity.id
_entity.type
_entity.pdbx_description
1 polymer ?
#
loop_
_entity_poly.entity_id
_entity_poly.type
_entity_poly.pdbx_seq_one_letter_code
_entity_poly.pdbx_strand_id
1 'polypeptide(L)' 'MSDVTQRAIPDLLTPVVEAFNQWRGHGRRGRIPNDLWDQATALVDHYPRTVITEALCVSVDALEQQCIKRNLPASKT' A
#
# COMPACT_ATOMS: atom_id res chain seq x y z
N MET A 1 -17.50 25.72 11.15
CA MET A 1 -18.07 24.36 11.33
C MET A 1 -17.06 23.39 10.76
N SER A 2 -16.66 22.45 11.59
CA SER A 2 -15.46 21.65 11.49
C SER A 2 -15.54 20.54 10.43
N ASP A 3 -14.38 20.26 9.83
CA ASP A 3 -13.95 18.95 9.32
C ASP A 3 -14.81 18.27 8.24
N VAL A 4 -14.51 18.60 6.98
CA VAL A 4 -14.87 17.77 5.81
C VAL A 4 -13.59 17.14 5.23
N THR A 5 -12.70 16.67 6.09
CA THR A 5 -11.44 16.01 5.71
C THR A 5 -11.34 14.58 6.23
N GLN A 6 -12.48 13.97 6.56
CA GLN A 6 -12.51 12.64 7.18
C GLN A 6 -13.34 11.59 6.42
N ARG A 7 -13.63 11.78 5.12
CA ARG A 7 -14.47 10.83 4.36
C ARG A 7 -14.07 10.70 2.89
N ALA A 8 -12.85 10.29 2.63
CA ALA A 8 -12.45 9.60 1.40
C ALA A 8 -11.00 9.17 1.57
N ILE A 9 -10.74 8.20 2.46
CA ILE A 9 -9.54 7.36 2.32
C ILE A 9 -10.09 6.11 1.61
N PRO A 10 -9.72 5.86 0.35
CA PRO A 10 -10.70 5.80 -0.76
C PRO A 10 -10.83 4.41 -1.38
N ASP A 11 -11.84 4.25 -2.24
CA ASP A 11 -12.25 3.01 -2.95
C ASP A 11 -11.10 2.11 -3.44
N LEU A 12 -9.94 2.68 -3.77
CA LEU A 12 -8.79 1.93 -4.28
C LEU A 12 -7.91 1.30 -3.19
N LEU A 13 -7.85 1.86 -1.98
CA LEU A 13 -6.99 1.35 -0.89
C LEU A 13 -7.61 0.15 -0.17
N THR A 14 -8.93 0.20 0.07
CA THR A 14 -9.71 -0.86 0.74
C THR A 14 -9.50 -2.26 0.14
N PRO A 15 -9.65 -2.49 -1.18
CA PRO A 15 -9.46 -3.84 -1.74
C PRO A 15 -8.03 -4.35 -1.60
N VAL A 16 -7.02 -3.46 -1.66
CA VAL A 16 -5.63 -3.85 -1.48
C VAL A 16 -5.35 -4.23 -0.01
N VAL A 17 -5.89 -3.47 0.94
CA VAL A 17 -5.81 -3.79 2.38
C VAL A 17 -6.45 -5.16 2.66
N GLU A 18 -7.62 -5.43 2.10
CA GLU A 18 -8.29 -6.72 2.23
C GLU A 18 -7.45 -7.87 1.66
N ALA A 19 -6.85 -7.69 0.49
CA ALA A 19 -5.98 -8.70 -0.12
C ALA A 19 -4.75 -9.02 0.75
N PHE A 20 -4.13 -7.99 1.36
CA PHE A 20 -3.04 -8.17 2.32
C PHE A 20 -3.50 -8.88 3.60
N ASN A 21 -4.66 -8.53 4.13
CA ASN A 21 -5.23 -9.17 5.32
C ASN A 21 -5.60 -10.63 5.06
N GLN A 22 -6.17 -10.95 3.91
CA GLN A 22 -6.45 -12.33 3.50
C GLN A 22 -5.16 -13.14 3.41
N TRP A 23 -4.13 -12.62 2.74
CA TRP A 23 -2.84 -13.28 2.64
C TRP A 23 -2.21 -13.57 4.02
N ARG A 24 -2.29 -12.62 4.96
CA ARG A 24 -1.85 -12.80 6.35
C ARG A 24 -2.69 -13.84 7.11
N GLY A 25 -4.01 -13.76 6.96
CA GLY A 25 -4.97 -14.63 7.63
C GLY A 25 -4.87 -16.11 7.21
N HIS A 26 -4.42 -16.38 5.97
CA HIS A 26 -4.19 -17.73 5.45
C HIS A 26 -2.92 -18.42 5.98
N GLY A 27 -2.29 -17.90 7.05
CA GLY A 27 -1.18 -18.58 7.74
C GLY A 27 0.13 -18.61 6.96
N ARG A 28 0.26 -17.82 5.88
CA ARG A 28 1.49 -17.75 5.09
C ARG A 28 2.54 -16.91 5.81
N ARG A 29 3.36 -17.56 6.64
CA ARG A 29 4.66 -17.01 7.06
C ARG A 29 5.60 -17.06 5.86
N GLY A 30 5.77 -15.93 5.17
CA GLY A 30 6.64 -15.89 4.02
C GLY A 30 6.70 -14.53 3.35
N ARG A 31 7.35 -14.52 2.19
CA ARG A 31 7.47 -13.36 1.32
C ARG A 31 6.09 -12.91 0.82
N ILE A 32 5.82 -11.61 0.89
CA ILE A 32 4.65 -10.99 0.26
C ILE A 32 4.68 -11.30 -1.26
N PRO A 33 3.62 -11.89 -1.83
CA PRO A 33 3.50 -12.18 -3.25
C PRO A 33 3.72 -10.96 -4.16
N ASN A 34 4.22 -11.18 -5.37
CA ASN A 34 4.54 -10.07 -6.29
C ASN A 34 3.29 -9.30 -6.74
N ASP A 35 2.15 -9.98 -6.91
CA ASP A 35 0.86 -9.41 -7.25
C ASP A 35 0.33 -8.45 -6.17
N LEU A 36 0.53 -8.78 -4.89
CA LEU A 36 0.22 -7.86 -3.79
C LEU A 36 1.15 -6.64 -3.82
N TRP A 37 2.42 -6.84 -4.16
CA TRP A 37 3.34 -5.72 -4.33
C TRP A 37 3.00 -4.85 -5.53
N ASP A 38 2.55 -5.43 -6.64
CA ASP A 38 2.10 -4.68 -7.83
C ASP A 38 0.94 -3.77 -7.44
N GLN A 39 -0.06 -4.30 -6.75
CA GLN A 39 -1.20 -3.54 -6.21
C GLN A 39 -0.76 -2.44 -5.24
N ALA A 40 0.13 -2.75 -4.29
CA ALA A 40 0.65 -1.77 -3.33
C ALA A 40 1.43 -0.64 -4.00
N THR A 41 2.19 -0.94 -5.05
CA THR A 41 2.97 0.07 -5.76
C THR A 41 2.14 0.94 -6.69
N ALA A 42 1.04 0.42 -7.26
CA ALA A 42 0.08 1.22 -8.03
C ALA A 42 -0.61 2.30 -7.17
N LEU A 43 -0.73 2.08 -5.86
CA LEU A 43 -1.29 3.07 -4.94
C LEU A 43 -0.40 4.30 -4.75
N VAL A 44 0.90 4.23 -5.08
CA VAL A 44 1.86 5.33 -4.89
C VAL A 44 1.53 6.54 -5.76
N ASP A 45 0.81 6.35 -6.87
CA ASP A 45 0.34 7.44 -7.73
C ASP A 45 -0.88 8.18 -7.15
N HIS A 46 -1.52 7.61 -6.11
CA HIS A 46 -2.76 8.11 -5.54
C HIS A 46 -2.64 8.50 -4.06
N TYR A 47 -1.68 7.91 -3.33
CA TYR A 47 -1.52 8.08 -1.89
C TYR A 47 -0.08 8.34 -1.49
N PRO A 48 0.15 9.13 -0.42
CA PRO A 48 1.45 9.19 0.22
C PRO A 48 1.92 7.80 0.65
N ARG A 49 3.22 7.51 0.48
CA ARG A 49 3.80 6.21 0.85
C ARG A 49 3.55 5.84 2.31
N THR A 50 3.58 6.82 3.22
CA THR A 50 3.28 6.63 4.65
C THR A 50 1.87 6.08 4.86
N VAL A 51 0.87 6.66 4.21
CA VAL A 51 -0.53 6.19 4.26
C VAL A 51 -0.66 4.76 3.74
N ILE A 52 0.00 4.43 2.62
CA ILE A 52 0.00 3.06 2.07
C ILE A 52 0.65 2.09 3.06
N THR A 53 1.82 2.45 3.60
CA THR A 53 2.59 1.56 4.49
C THR A 53 1.89 1.31 5.82
N GLU A 54 1.22 2.32 6.36
CA GLU A 54 0.38 2.22 7.55
C GLU A 54 -0.81 1.31 7.29
N ALA A 55 -1.55 1.56 6.20
CA ALA A 55 -2.75 0.79 5.84
C ALA A 55 -2.43 -0.68 5.52
N LEU A 56 -1.33 -0.94 4.81
CA LEU A 56 -0.90 -2.28 4.46
C LEU A 56 -0.05 -2.94 5.55
N CYS A 57 0.29 -2.24 6.63
CA CYS A 57 1.23 -2.65 7.69
C CYS A 57 2.54 -3.24 7.15
N VAL A 58 3.19 -2.55 6.21
CA VAL A 58 4.52 -2.89 5.66
C VAL A 58 5.50 -1.76 5.96
N SER A 59 6.81 -2.02 5.94
CA SER A 59 7.79 -0.93 6.12
C SER A 59 7.87 -0.04 4.88
N VAL A 60 8.19 1.24 5.11
CA VAL A 60 8.46 2.22 4.04
C VAL A 60 9.58 1.72 3.14
N ASP A 61 10.68 1.25 3.73
CA ASP A 61 11.83 0.71 2.99
C ASP A 61 11.45 -0.47 2.08
N ALA A 62 10.55 -1.36 2.54
CA ALA A 62 10.11 -2.49 1.73
C ALA A 62 9.30 -2.03 0.52
N LEU A 63 8.40 -1.04 0.72
CA LEU A 63 7.65 -0.45 -0.38
C LEU A 63 8.57 0.30 -1.35
N GLU A 64 9.56 1.02 -0.85
CA GLU A 64 10.54 1.75 -1.67
C GLU A 64 11.37 0.80 -2.53
N GLN A 65 11.90 -0.29 -1.95
CA GLN A 65 12.60 -1.33 -2.72
C GLN A 65 11.73 -1.92 -3.83
N GLN A 66 10.42 -2.09 -3.59
CA GLN A 66 9.51 -2.58 -4.62
C GLN A 66 9.23 -1.55 -5.71
N CYS A 67 9.18 -0.25 -5.37
CA CYS A 67 9.08 0.83 -6.35
C CYS A 67 10.33 0.88 -7.24
N ILE A 68 11.53 0.82 -6.64
CA ILE A 68 12.81 0.80 -7.36
C ILE A 68 12.88 -0.40 -8.31
N LYS A 69 12.54 -1.61 -7.80
CA LYS A 69 12.53 -2.83 -8.60
C LYS A 69 11.61 -2.75 -9.83
N ARG A 70 10.55 -1.93 -9.74
CA ARG A 70 9.55 -1.74 -10.80
C ARG A 70 9.80 -0.50 -11.66
N ASN A 71 10.93 0.18 -11.48
CA ASN A 71 11.25 1.45 -12.14
C ASN A 71 10.18 2.54 -11.95
N LEU A 72 9.48 2.52 -10.81
CA LEU A 72 8.52 3.56 -10.48
C LEU A 72 9.26 4.78 -9.96
N PRO A 73 8.87 6.01 -10.37
CA PRO A 73 9.52 7.21 -9.91
C PRO A 73 9.43 7.31 -8.39
N ALA A 74 10.46 7.87 -7.77
CA ALA A 74 10.41 8.33 -6.38
C ALA A 74 9.46 9.54 -6.29
N SER A 75 8.15 9.31 -6.40
CA SER A 75 7.15 10.39 -6.35
C SER A 75 7.15 11.10 -4.99
N LYS A 76 6.85 12.40 -5.06
CA LYS A 76 7.17 13.49 -4.13
C LYS A 76 6.95 13.19 -2.65
N THR A 77 7.99 13.52 -1.87
CA THR A 77 7.97 13.70 -0.41
C THR A 77 6.91 14.71 0.01
#